data_AF-A0A9E5QY36-F1
#
_entry.id   AF-A0A9E5QY36-F1
#
_cell.length_a   1.000
_cell.length_b   1.000
_cell.length_c   1.000
_cell.angle_alpha   90.00
_cell.angle_beta   90.00
_cell.angle_gamma   90.00
#
_symmetry.space_group_name_H-M   'P 1'
#
loop_
_entity.id
_entity.type
_entity.pdbx_description
1 polymer ?
#
loop_
_entity_poly.entity_id
_entity_poly.type
_entity_poly.pdbx_seq_one_letter_code
_entity_poly.pdbx_strand_id
1 'polypeptide(L)' 'TVFWSRSRGELWHKGATSGNTQRVLEIRVDCDADVLLIRVEPAGPACHTGNTTCFSVDWRS' A
#
# COMPACT_ATOMS: atom_id res chain seq x y z
N THR A 1 2.14 -3.40 -6.12
CA THR A 1 1.40 -4.27 -5.18
C THR A 1 0.02 -4.55 -5.75
N VAL A 2 -0.55 -5.73 -5.42
CA VAL A 2 -1.91 -6.13 -5.79
C VAL A 2 -2.62 -6.51 -4.51
N PHE A 3 -3.81 -5.97 -4.29
CA PHE A 3 -4.61 -6.19 -3.09
C PHE A 3 -5.95 -6.84 -3.44
N TRP A 4 -6.58 -7.50 -2.48
CA TRP A 4 -8.00 -7.81 -2.58
C TRP A 4 -8.84 -6.59 -2.15
N SER A 5 -9.63 -6.03 -3.06
CA SER A 5 -10.54 -4.94 -2.72
C SER A 5 -11.86 -5.50 -2.22
N ARG A 6 -12.13 -5.38 -0.92
CA ARG A 6 -13.38 -5.89 -0.32
C ARG A 6 -14.64 -5.24 -0.89
N SER A 7 -14.60 -3.95 -1.19
CA SER A 7 -15.75 -3.22 -1.75
C SER A 7 -16.02 -3.53 -3.21
N ARG A 8 -14.98 -3.87 -3.99
CA ARG A 8 -15.11 -4.27 -5.40
C ARG A 8 -15.29 -5.78 -5.58
N GLY A 9 -14.90 -6.59 -4.58
CA GLY A 9 -14.92 -8.04 -4.67
C GLY A 9 -13.95 -8.61 -5.69
N GLU A 10 -12.81 -7.94 -5.92
CA GLU A 10 -11.83 -8.33 -6.94
C GLU A 10 -10.38 -8.01 -6.54
N LEU A 11 -9.42 -8.60 -7.25
CA LEU A 11 -8.02 -8.19 -7.20
C LEU A 11 -7.86 -6.81 -7.82
N TRP A 12 -7.14 -5.93 -7.13
CA TRP A 12 -6.88 -4.57 -7.58
C TRP A 12 -5.40 -4.23 -7.50
N HIS A 13 -4.85 -3.78 -8.62
CA HIS A 13 -3.47 -3.31 -8.71
C HIS A 13 -3.38 -1.88 -8.16
N LYS A 14 -2.57 -1.66 -7.12
CA LYS A 14 -2.36 -0.31 -6.57
C LYS A 14 -1.82 0.61 -7.65
N GLY A 15 -2.57 1.68 -7.92
CA GLY A 15 -2.23 2.64 -8.97
C GLY A 15 -2.77 2.30 -10.36
N ALA A 16 -3.61 1.27 -10.52
CA ALA A 16 -4.20 0.89 -11.82
C ALA A 16 -4.85 2.05 -12.57
N THR A 17 -5.47 2.99 -11.85
CA THR A 17 -6.12 4.17 -12.43
C THR A 17 -5.23 5.40 -12.39
N SER A 18 -4.42 5.59 -11.34
CA SER A 18 -3.68 6.84 -11.11
C SER A 18 -2.23 6.82 -11.60
N GLY A 19 -1.68 5.67 -11.97
CA GLY A 19 -0.25 5.49 -12.25
C GLY A 19 0.65 5.43 -11.01
N ASN A 20 0.14 5.79 -9.82
CA ASN A 20 0.88 5.75 -8.54
C ASN A 20 1.03 4.31 -8.03
N THR A 21 1.84 3.54 -8.75
CA THR A 21 2.16 2.15 -8.47
C THR A 21 3.17 2.00 -7.34
N GLN A 22 3.35 0.76 -6.88
CA GLN A 22 4.29 0.39 -5.84
C GLN A 22 5.10 -0.81 -6.31
N ARG A 23 6.39 -0.59 -6.60
CA ARG A 23 7.35 -1.64 -6.96
C ARG A 23 7.81 -2.33 -5.68
N VAL A 24 7.59 -3.64 -5.59
CA VAL A 24 7.96 -4.42 -4.39
C VAL A 24 9.47 -4.60 -4.34
N LEU A 25 10.05 -4.31 -3.17
CA LEU A 25 11.48 -4.48 -2.90
C LEU A 25 11.73 -5.67 -1.96
N GLU A 26 10.89 -5.83 -0.95
CA GLU A 26 11.04 -6.85 0.09
C GLU A 26 9.65 -7.21 0.66
N ILE A 27 9.47 -8.48 1.02
CA ILE A 27 8.29 -8.97 1.75
C ILE A 27 8.79 -9.66 3.01
N ARG A 28 8.27 -9.27 4.15
CA ARG A 28 8.49 -9.93 5.44
C ARG A 28 7.18 -10.49 5.96
N VAL A 29 7.28 -11.55 6.74
CA VAL A 29 6.17 -12.22 7.42
C VAL A 29 6.34 -12.01 8.91
N ASP A 30 5.25 -11.90 9.65
CA ASP A 30 5.28 -11.90 11.11
C ASP A 30 5.43 -13.31 11.71
N CYS A 31 5.38 -13.41 13.05
CA CYS A 31 5.79 -14.63 13.76
C CYS A 31 4.80 -15.80 13.64
N ASP A 32 3.53 -15.52 13.46
CA ASP A 32 2.43 -16.47 13.26
C ASP A 32 1.89 -16.50 11.83
N ALA A 33 2.49 -15.71 10.93
CA ALA A 33 2.28 -15.72 9.49
C ALA A 33 0.87 -15.31 9.03
N ASP A 34 0.25 -14.38 9.75
CA ASP A 34 -1.02 -13.78 9.35
C ASP A 34 -0.91 -12.32 8.88
N VAL A 35 0.27 -11.69 9.00
CA VAL A 35 0.58 -10.37 8.44
C VAL A 35 1.80 -10.36 7.54
N LEU A 36 1.72 -9.59 6.45
CA LEU A 36 2.84 -9.26 5.58
C LEU A 36 3.25 -7.79 5.71
N LEU A 37 4.53 -7.54 5.93
CA LEU A 37 5.15 -6.22 5.75
C LEU A 37 5.82 -6.14 4.38
N ILE A 38 5.29 -5.29 3.50
CA ILE A 38 5.80 -5.10 2.14
C ILE A 38 6.56 -3.77 2.07
N ARG A 39 7.87 -3.81 1.81
CA ARG A 39 8.65 -2.62 1.48
C ARG A 39 8.59 -2.36 -0.01
N VAL A 40 8.33 -1.11 -0.38
CA VAL A 40 8.07 -0.71 -1.77
C VAL A 40 8.80 0.57 -2.13
N GLU A 41 9.07 0.72 -3.41
CA GLU A 41 9.38 2.01 -4.03
C GLU A 41 8.08 2.57 -4.67
N PRO A 42 7.57 3.72 -4.23
CA PRO A 42 6.36 4.31 -4.78
C PRO A 42 6.65 5.15 -6.04
N ALA A 43 5.79 5.04 -7.05
CA ALA A 43 5.84 5.86 -8.28
C ALA A 43 5.05 7.18 -8.19
N GLY A 44 4.71 7.63 -6.97
CA GLY A 44 3.86 8.79 -6.71
C GLY A 44 3.23 8.73 -5.30
N PRO A 45 2.35 9.68 -4.95
CA PRO A 45 1.71 9.68 -3.63
C PRO A 45 0.88 8.40 -3.41
N ALA A 46 1.00 7.81 -2.22
CA ALA A 46 0.29 6.60 -1.89
C ALA A 46 -1.21 6.86 -1.65
N CYS A 47 -1.56 8.03 -1.10
CA CYS A 47 -2.92 8.41 -0.75
C CYS A 47 -3.64 9.10 -1.92
N HIS A 48 -4.95 8.91 -2.01
CA HIS A 48 -5.81 9.56 -2.99
C HIS A 48 -5.97 11.07 -2.76
N THR A 49 -5.59 11.58 -1.57
CA THR A 49 -5.58 13.02 -1.26
C THR A 49 -4.32 13.74 -1.76
N GLY A 50 -3.37 13.03 -2.37
CA GLY A 50 -2.09 13.59 -2.81
C GLY A 50 -0.96 13.48 -1.77
N ASN A 51 -1.26 13.00 -0.56
CA ASN A 51 -0.24 12.78 0.47
C ASN A 51 0.63 11.55 0.17
N THR A 52 1.90 11.60 0.59
CA THR A 52 2.85 10.48 0.45
C THR A 52 2.42 9.25 1.25
N THR A 53 1.68 9.44 2.33
CA THR A 53 1.12 8.41 3.22
C THR A 53 -0.36 8.68 3.49
N CYS A 54 -1.12 7.64 3.82
CA CYS A 54 -2.50 7.78 4.33
C CYS A 54 -2.54 8.29 5.78
N PHE A 55 -1.44 8.13 6.53
CA PHE A 55 -1.34 8.53 7.93
C PHE A 55 -0.84 9.99 8.02
N SER A 56 -1.77 10.96 7.97
CA SER A 56 -1.45 12.39 7.92
C SER A 56 -1.30 13.07 9.29
N VAL A 57 -1.48 12.35 10.39
CA VAL A 57 -1.31 12.88 11.76
C VAL A 57 -0.05 12.28 12.38
N ASP A 58 0.69 13.10 13.11
CA ASP A 58 1.82 12.64 13.91
C ASP A 58 1.28 12.04 15.21
N TRP A 59 1.51 10.74 15.41
CA TRP A 59 1.08 10.02 16.60
C TRP A 59 2.11 10.07 17.74
N ARG A 60 3.16 10.90 17.60
CA ARG A 60 4.26 11.03 18.59
C ARG A 60 4.09 12.16 19.61
N SER A 61 2.91 12.75 19.73
CA SER A 61 2.57 13.67 20.83
C SER A 61 2.16 12.93 22.10
#